data_AF-A0A0B7HE31-F1
#
_entry.id   AF-A0A0B7HE31-F1
#
_cell.length_a   1.000
_cell.length_b   1.000
_cell.length_c   1.000
_cell.angle_alpha   90.00
_cell.angle_beta   90.00
_cell.angle_gamma   90.00
#
_symmetry.space_group_name_H-M   'P 1'
#
loop_
_entity.id
_entity.type
_entity.pdbx_description
1 polymer ?
#
loop_
_entity_poly.entity_id
_entity_poly.type
_entity_poly.pdbx_seq_one_letter_code
_entity_poly.pdbx_strand_id
1 'polypeptide(L)'
;MNFDLAEIRTIAAELFVVIDIIGSIPIVLDLRKKVGHIHSEKATIVAGLLMIAFLFLGKEILEFIGLTEQTFAIAGSFIIFFFALEMILGISLYRDDHPETASIVPIAFPLIAGATSLTMILNYSSKYHTENIIVAILINLIIVYLVLKSAKKIYDFLGKQGISIVRKVFGVILLAIAIKLFAENGSKLMILIKEKQTEELLKKTEEKTAYNENFYLLFW
;
A
#
# COMPACT_ATOMS: atom_id res chain seq x y z
N MET A 1 -26.46 -6.81 -8.07
CA MET A 1 -25.03 -7.14 -7.97
C MET A 1 -24.54 -7.38 -9.38
N ASN A 2 -23.68 -6.50 -9.88
CA ASN A 2 -23.07 -6.54 -11.20
C ASN A 2 -21.76 -7.33 -11.11
N PHE A 3 -21.89 -8.65 -10.96
CA PHE A 3 -20.71 -9.51 -10.94
C PHE A 3 -20.16 -9.66 -12.36
N ASP A 4 -18.93 -9.19 -12.55
CA ASP A 4 -18.19 -9.36 -13.80
C ASP A 4 -16.89 -10.13 -13.54
N LEU A 5 -16.82 -11.33 -14.11
CA LEU A 5 -15.67 -12.21 -13.95
C LEU A 5 -14.39 -11.66 -14.61
N ALA A 6 -14.50 -10.84 -15.66
CA ALA A 6 -13.36 -10.17 -16.25
C ALA A 6 -12.82 -9.08 -15.32
N GLU A 7 -13.69 -8.25 -14.73
CA GLU A 7 -13.28 -7.25 -13.73
C GLU A 7 -12.62 -7.93 -12.53
N ILE A 8 -13.26 -8.94 -11.94
CA ILE A 8 -12.74 -9.65 -10.76
C ILE A 8 -11.36 -10.23 -11.03
N ARG A 9 -11.16 -10.88 -12.18
CA ARG A 9 -9.85 -11.49 -12.52
C ARG A 9 -8.76 -10.44 -12.69
N THR A 10 -9.05 -9.33 -13.36
CA THR A 10 -8.11 -8.23 -13.55
C THR A 10 -7.70 -7.62 -12.22
N ILE A 11 -8.67 -7.24 -11.39
CA ILE A 11 -8.43 -6.68 -10.06
C ILE A 11 -7.66 -7.67 -9.19
N ALA A 12 -8.06 -8.95 -9.18
CA ALA A 12 -7.41 -9.96 -8.36
C ALA A 12 -5.95 -10.19 -8.77
N ALA A 13 -5.66 -10.23 -10.08
CA ALA A 13 -4.31 -10.41 -10.60
C ALA A 13 -3.41 -9.21 -10.29
N GLU A 14 -3.90 -7.99 -10.50
CA GLU A 14 -3.15 -6.78 -10.20
C GLU A 14 -2.92 -6.61 -8.68
N LEU A 15 -3.94 -6.85 -7.84
CA LEU A 15 -3.77 -6.86 -6.38
C LEU A 15 -2.79 -7.94 -5.94
N PHE A 16 -2.81 -9.12 -6.54
CA PHE A 16 -1.88 -10.21 -6.20
C PHE A 16 -0.43 -9.79 -6.45
N VAL A 17 -0.17 -9.15 -7.60
CA VAL A 17 1.16 -8.63 -7.94
C VAL A 17 1.58 -7.50 -7.00
N VAL A 18 0.66 -6.63 -6.60
CA VAL A 18 0.97 -5.48 -5.73
C VAL A 18 1.15 -5.88 -4.26
N ILE A 19 0.33 -6.80 -3.74
CA ILE A 19 0.46 -7.32 -2.38
C ILE A 19 1.76 -8.11 -2.24
N ASP A 20 2.19 -8.80 -3.31
CA ASP A 20 3.44 -9.55 -3.41
C ASP A 20 3.74 -10.40 -2.15
N ILE A 21 2.75 -11.17 -1.71
CA ILE A 21 2.89 -11.95 -0.47
C ILE A 21 3.97 -13.04 -0.60
N ILE A 22 4.25 -13.49 -1.83
CA ILE A 22 5.31 -14.46 -2.12
C ILE A 22 6.68 -13.78 -2.00
N GLY A 23 6.89 -12.62 -2.64
CA GLY A 23 8.12 -11.84 -2.48
C GLY A 23 8.35 -11.36 -1.05
N SER A 24 7.27 -11.20 -0.29
CA SER A 24 7.27 -10.83 1.13
C SER A 24 7.58 -11.98 2.10
N ILE A 25 7.72 -13.23 1.63
CA ILE A 25 8.05 -14.39 2.49
C ILE A 25 9.25 -14.11 3.42
N PRO A 26 10.37 -13.53 2.98
CA PRO A 26 11.53 -13.27 3.84
C PRO A 26 11.22 -12.30 4.99
N ILE A 27 10.33 -11.35 4.79
CA ILE A 27 9.85 -10.43 5.84
C ILE A 27 9.04 -11.24 6.86
N VAL A 28 8.12 -12.09 6.39
CA VAL A 28 7.31 -12.97 7.25
C VAL A 28 8.19 -13.94 8.05
N LEU A 29 9.24 -14.49 7.44
CA LEU A 29 10.20 -15.38 8.10
C LEU A 29 11.03 -14.64 9.15
N ASP A 30 11.43 -13.39 8.89
CA ASP A 30 12.16 -12.58 9.86
C ASP A 30 11.28 -12.20 11.06
N LEU A 31 10.03 -11.80 10.81
CA LEU A 31 9.04 -11.55 11.86
C LEU A 31 8.82 -12.82 12.68
N ARG A 32 8.63 -13.97 12.03
CA ARG A 32 8.50 -15.28 12.70
C ARG A 32 9.71 -15.57 13.58
N LYS A 33 10.93 -15.30 13.10
CA LYS A 33 12.16 -15.49 13.88
C LYS A 33 12.16 -14.66 15.16
N LYS A 34 11.60 -13.45 15.13
CA LYS A 34 11.55 -12.51 16.27
C LYS A 34 10.46 -12.87 17.28
N VAL A 35 9.27 -13.22 16.80
CA VAL A 35 8.06 -13.40 17.63
C VAL A 35 7.70 -14.87 17.89
N GLY A 36 8.39 -15.81 17.23
CA GLY A 36 8.15 -17.25 17.31
C GLY A 36 6.97 -17.75 16.46
N HIS A 37 5.78 -17.20 16.67
CA HIS A 37 4.55 -17.65 16.01
C HIS A 37 3.84 -16.53 15.23
N ILE A 38 3.50 -16.83 13.97
CA ILE A 38 2.69 -15.95 13.13
C ILE A 38 1.22 -16.33 13.27
N HIS A 39 0.40 -15.39 13.73
CA HIS A 39 -1.06 -15.54 13.80
C HIS A 39 -1.69 -15.29 12.42
N SER A 40 -1.50 -16.23 11.48
CA SER A 40 -1.91 -16.08 10.08
C SER A 40 -3.37 -15.69 9.92
N GLU A 41 -4.29 -16.34 10.65
CA GLU A 41 -5.72 -16.05 10.63
C GLU A 41 -6.02 -14.60 11.03
N LYS A 42 -5.49 -14.18 12.19
CA LYS A 42 -5.71 -12.82 12.72
C LYS A 42 -5.10 -11.78 11.79
N ALA A 43 -3.88 -12.01 11.29
CA ALA A 43 -3.22 -11.10 10.37
C ALA A 43 -3.99 -10.93 9.05
N THR A 44 -4.46 -12.02 8.45
CA THR A 44 -5.28 -11.97 7.23
C THR A 44 -6.62 -11.28 7.48
N ILE A 45 -7.30 -11.56 8.61
CA ILE A 45 -8.57 -10.90 8.94
C ILE A 45 -8.37 -9.40 9.12
N VAL A 46 -7.35 -8.98 9.89
CA VAL A 46 -7.05 -7.55 10.10
C VAL A 46 -6.70 -6.88 8.78
N ALA A 47 -5.88 -7.52 7.92
CA ALA A 47 -5.58 -6.99 6.60
C ALA A 47 -6.85 -6.82 5.75
N GLY A 48 -7.73 -7.82 5.75
CA GLY A 48 -9.00 -7.75 5.04
C GLY A 48 -9.91 -6.64 5.56
N LEU A 49 -10.02 -6.49 6.89
CA LEU A 49 -10.79 -5.40 7.50
C LEU A 49 -10.23 -4.04 7.09
N LEU A 50 -8.91 -3.87 7.09
CA LEU A 50 -8.27 -2.63 6.65
C LEU A 50 -8.53 -2.35 5.17
N MET A 51 -8.35 -3.34 4.29
CA MET A 51 -8.59 -3.19 2.85
C MET A 51 -10.04 -2.85 2.54
N ILE A 52 -10.99 -3.52 3.19
CA ILE A 52 -12.43 -3.25 3.03
C ILE A 52 -12.79 -1.89 3.61
N ALA A 53 -12.31 -1.53 4.80
CA ALA A 53 -12.53 -0.21 5.37
C ALA A 53 -12.00 0.90 4.45
N PHE A 54 -10.82 0.72 3.87
CA PHE A 54 -10.21 1.70 2.97
C PHE A 54 -10.92 1.80 1.62
N LEU A 55 -11.53 0.72 1.13
CA LEU A 55 -12.39 0.76 -0.07
C LEU A 55 -13.54 1.74 0.09
N PHE A 56 -14.15 1.81 1.28
CA PHE A 56 -15.29 2.68 1.53
C PHE A 56 -14.89 4.06 2.06
N LEU A 57 -13.92 4.11 2.98
CA LEU A 57 -13.60 5.31 3.75
C LEU A 57 -12.28 5.97 3.32
N GLY A 58 -11.42 5.26 2.58
CA GLY A 58 -10.05 5.68 2.35
C GLY A 58 -9.94 7.02 1.63
N LYS A 59 -10.78 7.26 0.61
CA LYS A 59 -10.81 8.55 -0.09
C LYS A 59 -11.20 9.70 0.84
N GLU A 60 -12.29 9.54 1.59
CA GLU A 60 -12.79 10.55 2.52
C GLU A 60 -11.78 10.86 3.64
N ILE A 61 -11.16 9.81 4.20
CA ILE A 61 -10.12 9.97 5.24
C ILE A 61 -8.91 10.72 4.68
N LEU A 62 -8.44 10.37 3.48
CA LEU A 62 -7.31 11.04 2.86
C LEU A 62 -7.62 12.51 2.58
N GLU A 63 -8.79 12.80 1.99
CA GLU A 63 -9.22 14.17 1.70
C GLU A 63 -9.40 15.00 2.97
N PHE A 64 -9.96 14.42 4.03
CA PHE A 64 -10.15 15.09 5.32
C PHE A 64 -8.82 15.53 5.95
N ILE A 65 -7.77 14.72 5.81
CA ILE A 65 -6.42 15.02 6.32
C ILE A 65 -5.64 15.89 5.32
N GLY A 66 -6.16 16.11 4.11
CA GLY A 66 -5.49 16.86 3.05
C GLY A 66 -4.36 16.09 2.35
N LEU A 67 -4.45 14.76 2.32
CA LEU A 67 -3.47 13.87 1.68
C LEU A 67 -4.01 13.35 0.34
N THR A 68 -3.11 13.13 -0.62
CA THR A 68 -3.44 12.41 -1.86
C THR A 68 -3.05 10.94 -1.75
N GLU A 69 -3.62 10.11 -2.62
CA GLU A 69 -3.22 8.71 -2.74
C GLU A 69 -1.71 8.56 -3.03
N GLN A 70 -1.11 9.49 -3.81
CA GLN A 70 0.33 9.47 -4.10
C GLN A 70 1.16 9.79 -2.86
N THR A 71 0.74 10.77 -2.04
CA THR A 71 1.41 11.09 -0.76
C THR A 71 1.34 9.90 0.20
N PHE A 72 0.20 9.22 0.26
CA PHE A 72 0.04 8.01 1.08
C PHE A 72 0.94 6.86 0.59
N ALA A 73 1.03 6.64 -0.73
CA ALA A 73 1.93 5.65 -1.33
C ALA A 73 3.42 5.95 -1.01
N ILE A 74 3.83 7.22 -1.09
CA ILE A 74 5.18 7.65 -0.69
C ILE A 74 5.45 7.32 0.78
N ALA A 75 4.51 7.61 1.68
CA ALA A 75 4.65 7.25 3.10
C ALA A 75 4.81 5.73 3.31
N GLY A 76 4.03 4.91 2.60
CA GLY A 76 4.19 3.45 2.65
C GLY A 76 5.53 2.95 2.11
N SER A 77 6.08 3.60 1.08
CA SER A 77 7.41 3.27 0.55
C SER A 77 8.52 3.43 1.61
N PHE A 78 8.39 4.41 2.52
CA PHE A 78 9.31 4.56 3.65
C PHE A 78 9.20 3.41 4.65
N ILE A 79 7.99 2.89 4.90
CA ILE A 79 7.89 1.73 5.82
C ILE A 79 8.55 0.50 5.20
N ILE A 80 8.36 0.26 3.90
CA ILE A 80 9.04 -0.82 3.17
C ILE A 80 10.56 -0.61 3.20
N PHE A 81 11.03 0.63 3.02
CA PHE A 81 12.44 0.99 3.12
C PHE A 81 13.02 0.64 4.50
N PHE A 82 12.29 0.93 5.59
CA PHE A 82 12.73 0.58 6.93
C PHE A 82 12.75 -0.92 7.18
N PHE A 83 11.78 -1.68 6.68
CA PHE A 83 11.84 -3.15 6.73
C PHE A 83 13.06 -3.70 5.97
N ALA A 84 13.36 -3.13 4.80
CA ALA A 84 14.52 -3.51 4.01
C ALA A 84 15.83 -3.25 4.78
N LEU A 85 15.99 -2.08 5.39
CA LEU A 85 17.14 -1.77 6.24
C LEU A 85 17.23 -2.71 7.43
N GLU A 86 16.11 -3.01 8.08
CA GLU A 86 16.04 -3.93 9.21
C GLU A 86 16.54 -5.34 8.82
N MET A 87 16.16 -5.81 7.63
CA MET A 87 16.58 -7.10 7.08
C MET A 87 18.07 -7.15 6.73
N ILE A 88 18.61 -6.07 6.14
CA ILE A 88 20.02 -5.94 5.75
C ILE A 88 20.92 -5.84 6.98
N LEU A 89 20.58 -4.92 7.90
CA LEU A 89 21.38 -4.58 9.07
C LEU A 89 21.16 -5.57 10.22
N GLY A 90 20.04 -6.30 10.23
CA GLY A 90 19.70 -7.25 11.29
C GLY A 90 19.29 -6.58 12.60
N ILE A 91 18.86 -5.31 12.55
CA ILE A 91 18.33 -4.57 13.70
C ILE A 91 16.83 -4.86 13.89
N SER A 92 16.18 -4.21 14.86
CA SER A 92 14.72 -4.22 15.01
C SER A 92 14.27 -2.77 15.17
N LEU A 93 13.62 -2.21 14.16
CA LEU A 93 13.08 -0.84 14.21
C LEU A 93 11.68 -0.83 14.81
N TYR A 94 10.94 -1.92 14.61
CA TYR A 94 9.68 -2.16 15.29
C TYR A 94 9.91 -2.97 16.56
N ARG A 95 9.40 -2.47 17.69
CA ARG A 95 9.44 -3.14 18.99
C ARG A 95 8.09 -2.90 19.64
N ASP A 96 7.19 -3.84 19.45
CA ASP A 96 5.87 -3.83 20.09
C ASP A 96 6.01 -4.54 21.44
N ASP A 97 5.58 -3.88 22.51
CA ASP A 97 5.69 -4.38 23.88
C ASP A 97 4.67 -5.51 24.16
N HIS A 98 3.73 -5.73 23.24
CA HIS A 98 2.72 -6.78 23.31
C HIS A 98 3.06 -7.93 22.35
N PRO A 99 3.49 -9.10 22.85
CA PRO A 99 3.93 -10.20 22.00
C PRO A 99 2.81 -10.78 21.11
N GLU A 100 1.54 -10.60 21.47
CA GLU A 100 0.41 -11.09 20.67
C GLU A 100 0.16 -10.27 19.40
N THR A 101 0.34 -8.94 19.44
CA THR A 101 0.14 -8.03 18.30
C THR A 101 1.39 -7.86 17.45
N ALA A 102 2.57 -8.13 18.03
CA ALA A 102 3.87 -7.99 17.39
C ALA A 102 3.99 -8.75 16.06
N SER A 103 3.25 -9.86 15.87
CA SER A 103 3.23 -10.62 14.60
C SER A 103 2.03 -10.31 13.72
N ILE A 104 0.99 -9.67 14.25
CA ILE A 104 -0.26 -9.39 13.53
C ILE A 104 -0.17 -8.04 12.83
N VAL A 105 0.20 -7.00 13.58
CA VAL A 105 0.17 -5.61 13.10
C VAL A 105 1.06 -5.44 11.88
N PRO A 106 2.40 -5.65 11.92
CA PRO A 106 3.27 -5.37 10.77
C PRO A 106 2.92 -6.22 9.53
N ILE A 107 2.38 -7.42 9.73
CA ILE A 107 1.93 -8.29 8.63
C ILE A 107 0.65 -7.77 8.02
N ALA A 108 -0.36 -7.45 8.84
CA ALA A 108 -1.62 -6.92 8.35
C ALA A 108 -1.42 -5.54 7.71
N PHE A 109 -0.71 -4.66 8.40
CA PHE A 109 -0.32 -3.33 7.96
C PHE A 109 1.10 -2.98 8.43
N PRO A 110 2.01 -2.59 7.53
CA PRO A 110 1.78 -2.22 6.13
C PRO A 110 2.17 -3.31 5.12
N LEU A 111 2.41 -4.56 5.53
CA LEU A 111 2.86 -5.58 4.58
C LEU A 111 1.77 -6.00 3.59
N ILE A 112 0.60 -6.44 4.07
CA ILE A 112 -0.51 -6.87 3.18
C ILE A 112 -1.36 -5.67 2.75
N ALA A 113 -1.97 -4.98 3.73
CA ALA A 113 -2.75 -3.77 3.50
C ALA A 113 -1.84 -2.53 3.42
N GLY A 114 -0.74 -2.64 2.69
CA GLY A 114 0.22 -1.54 2.52
C GLY A 114 -0.32 -0.40 1.69
N ALA A 115 0.38 0.75 1.72
CA ALA A 115 -0.08 1.94 1.00
C ALA A 115 -0.27 1.67 -0.50
N THR A 116 0.55 0.82 -1.11
CA THR A 116 0.40 0.48 -2.54
C THR A 116 -0.89 -0.30 -2.82
N SER A 117 -1.22 -1.32 -2.03
CA SER A 117 -2.46 -2.09 -2.23
C SER A 117 -3.69 -1.25 -1.87
N LEU A 118 -3.61 -0.43 -0.83
CA LEU A 118 -4.69 0.47 -0.42
C LEU A 118 -4.97 1.58 -1.45
N THR A 119 -3.94 2.18 -2.04
CA THR A 119 -4.12 3.20 -3.11
C THR A 119 -4.61 2.57 -4.41
N MET A 120 -4.22 1.33 -4.70
CA MET A 120 -4.77 0.58 -5.84
C MET A 120 -6.27 0.29 -5.65
N ILE A 121 -6.72 -0.03 -4.43
CA ILE A 121 -8.15 -0.19 -4.11
C ILE A 121 -8.93 1.11 -4.39
N LEU A 122 -8.40 2.28 -3.97
CA LEU A 122 -9.03 3.57 -4.27
C LEU A 122 -9.10 3.86 -5.77
N ASN A 123 -8.04 3.50 -6.51
CA ASN A 123 -8.04 3.63 -7.96
C ASN A 123 -9.12 2.76 -8.62
N TYR A 124 -9.36 1.55 -8.12
CA TYR A 124 -10.40 0.67 -8.64
C TYR A 124 -11.81 1.11 -8.29
N SER A 125 -12.04 1.71 -7.12
CA SER A 125 -13.38 2.19 -6.74
C SER A 125 -13.92 3.26 -7.70
N SER A 126 -13.06 3.87 -8.51
CA SER A 126 -13.43 4.80 -9.59
C SER A 126 -13.70 4.14 -10.96
N LYS A 127 -13.31 2.87 -11.14
CA LYS A 127 -13.29 2.16 -12.44
C LYS A 127 -14.18 0.93 -12.51
N TYR A 128 -14.37 0.25 -11.37
CA TYR A 128 -15.00 -1.06 -11.29
C TYR A 128 -16.08 -1.09 -10.23
N HIS A 129 -16.95 -2.10 -10.32
CA HIS A 129 -18.03 -2.28 -9.35
C HIS A 129 -17.48 -2.72 -7.99
N THR A 130 -18.03 -2.16 -6.91
CA THR A 130 -17.57 -2.40 -5.54
C THR A 130 -17.62 -3.89 -5.17
N GLU A 131 -18.67 -4.60 -5.55
CA GLU A 131 -18.81 -6.04 -5.32
C GLU A 131 -17.68 -6.86 -5.99
N ASN A 132 -17.23 -6.45 -7.18
CA ASN A 132 -16.14 -7.13 -7.90
C ASN A 132 -14.80 -6.91 -7.19
N ILE A 133 -14.57 -5.70 -6.68
CA ILE A 133 -13.39 -5.38 -5.88
C ILE A 133 -13.38 -6.20 -4.59
N ILE A 134 -14.51 -6.28 -3.88
CA ILE A 134 -14.61 -7.07 -2.64
C ILE A 134 -14.28 -8.54 -2.90
N VAL A 135 -14.86 -9.14 -3.95
CA VAL A 135 -14.56 -10.54 -4.30
C VAL A 135 -13.07 -10.71 -4.63
N ALA A 136 -12.48 -9.79 -5.38
CA ALA A 136 -11.06 -9.83 -5.71
C ALA A 136 -10.14 -9.70 -4.46
N ILE A 137 -10.53 -8.87 -3.49
CA ILE A 137 -9.86 -8.76 -2.18
C ILE A 137 -9.95 -10.11 -1.45
N LEU A 138 -11.14 -10.71 -1.36
CA LEU A 138 -11.34 -11.99 -0.68
C LEU A 138 -10.50 -13.11 -1.30
N ILE A 139 -10.42 -13.18 -2.63
CA ILE A 139 -9.56 -14.14 -3.35
C ILE A 139 -8.10 -13.96 -2.93
N ASN A 140 -7.61 -12.72 -2.91
CA ASN A 140 -6.23 -12.42 -2.50
C ASN A 140 -5.96 -12.77 -1.04
N LEU A 141 -6.92 -12.52 -0.14
CA LEU A 141 -6.79 -12.87 1.27
C LEU A 141 -6.67 -14.38 1.48
N ILE A 142 -7.34 -15.21 0.68
CA ILE A 142 -7.17 -16.67 0.71
C ILE A 142 -5.73 -17.04 0.35
N ILE A 143 -5.19 -16.45 -0.71
CA ILE A 143 -3.80 -16.70 -1.15
C ILE A 143 -2.82 -16.28 -0.05
N VAL A 144 -3.01 -15.08 0.51
CA VAL A 144 -2.21 -14.55 1.61
C VAL A 144 -2.22 -15.49 2.80
N TYR A 145 -3.40 -15.94 3.22
CA TYR A 145 -3.56 -16.89 4.33
C TYR A 145 -2.77 -18.18 4.09
N LEU A 146 -2.85 -18.75 2.89
CA LEU A 146 -2.11 -19.97 2.53
C LEU A 146 -0.59 -19.77 2.58
N VAL A 147 -0.09 -18.62 2.13
CA VAL A 147 1.34 -18.30 2.19
C VAL A 147 1.80 -18.10 3.63
N LEU A 148 1.06 -17.34 4.44
CA LEU A 148 1.39 -17.15 5.86
C LEU A 148 1.37 -18.48 6.63
N LYS A 149 0.38 -19.34 6.38
CA LYS A 149 0.32 -20.69 6.98
C LYS A 149 1.51 -21.56 6.57
N SER A 150 2.01 -21.38 5.35
CA SER A 150 3.18 -22.08 4.84
C SER A 150 4.51 -21.56 5.39
N ALA A 151 4.53 -20.38 6.02
CA ALA A 151 5.75 -19.78 6.58
C ALA A 151 6.46 -20.71 7.58
N LYS A 152 5.73 -21.56 8.31
CA LYS A 152 6.33 -22.59 9.20
C LYS A 152 7.19 -23.56 8.43
N LYS A 153 6.61 -24.15 7.37
CA LYS A 153 7.30 -25.14 6.55
C LYS A 153 8.53 -24.55 5.88
N ILE A 154 8.42 -23.31 5.40
CA ILE A 154 9.53 -22.59 4.76
C ILE A 154 10.65 -22.30 5.78
N TYR A 155 10.29 -21.86 6.99
CA TYR A 155 11.24 -21.64 8.08
C TYR A 155 11.98 -22.93 8.44
N ASP A 156 11.24 -24.03 8.64
CA ASP A 156 11.77 -25.33 9.02
C ASP A 156 12.68 -25.91 7.92
N PHE A 157 12.36 -25.65 6.64
CA PHE A 157 13.15 -26.09 5.48
C PHE A 157 14.47 -25.33 5.31
N LEU A 158 14.46 -23.99 5.46
CA LEU A 158 15.66 -23.16 5.24
C LEU A 158 16.65 -23.21 6.41
N GLY A 159 16.16 -23.47 7.63
CA GLY A 159 16.98 -23.43 8.84
C GLY A 159 17.51 -22.03 9.16
N LYS A 160 18.20 -21.91 10.30
CA LYS A 160 18.65 -20.60 10.83
C LYS A 160 19.63 -19.88 9.90
N GLN A 161 20.57 -20.61 9.29
CA GLN A 161 21.56 -20.02 8.37
C GLN A 161 20.91 -19.59 7.06
N GLY A 162 20.06 -20.44 6.45
CA GLY A 162 19.38 -20.13 5.19
C GLY A 162 18.50 -18.88 5.29
N ILE A 163 17.73 -18.76 6.38
CA ILE A 163 16.91 -17.57 6.64
C ILE A 163 17.76 -16.29 6.71
N SER A 164 18.93 -16.35 7.36
CA SER A 164 19.81 -15.19 7.48
C SER A 164 20.30 -14.69 6.12
N ILE A 165 20.65 -15.62 5.23
CA ILE A 165 21.11 -15.30 3.86
C ILE A 165 19.96 -14.76 3.03
N VAL A 166 18.83 -15.48 2.98
CA VAL A 166 17.63 -15.09 2.23
C VAL A 166 17.17 -13.71 2.67
N ARG A 167 17.11 -13.46 3.98
CA ARG A 167 16.74 -12.15 4.53
C ARG A 167 17.65 -11.03 4.03
N LYS A 168 18.97 -11.20 4.02
CA LYS A 168 19.89 -10.15 3.56
C LYS A 168 19.75 -9.88 2.07
N VAL A 169 19.65 -10.92 1.25
CA VAL A 169 19.48 -10.80 -0.21
C VAL A 169 18.17 -10.11 -0.54
N PHE A 170 17.07 -10.55 0.04
CA PHE A 170 15.76 -9.92 -0.18
C PHE A 170 15.64 -8.54 0.45
N GLY A 171 16.38 -8.24 1.51
CA GLY A 171 16.47 -6.89 2.05
C GLY A 171 16.98 -5.90 0.99
N VAL A 172 18.00 -6.27 0.21
CA VAL A 172 18.50 -5.41 -0.89
C VAL A 172 17.46 -5.25 -2.01
N ILE A 173 16.75 -6.34 -2.36
CA ILE A 173 15.68 -6.29 -3.37
C ILE A 173 14.53 -5.40 -2.89
N LEU A 174 14.11 -5.55 -1.64
CA LEU A 174 13.03 -4.76 -1.03
C LEU A 174 13.40 -3.28 -0.93
N LEU A 175 14.68 -2.98 -0.67
CA LEU A 175 15.19 -1.61 -0.69
C LEU A 175 15.05 -0.98 -2.08
N ALA A 176 15.38 -1.73 -3.14
CA ALA A 176 15.21 -1.28 -4.51
C ALA A 176 13.73 -1.07 -4.87
N ILE A 177 12.83 -1.95 -4.42
CA ILE A 177 11.38 -1.80 -4.59
C ILE A 177 10.89 -0.53 -3.88
N ALA A 178 11.31 -0.28 -2.64
CA ALA A 178 10.94 0.91 -1.89
C ALA A 178 11.35 2.20 -2.63
N ILE A 179 12.59 2.25 -3.13
CA ILE A 179 13.09 3.40 -3.91
C ILE A 179 12.29 3.58 -5.20
N LYS A 180 11.97 2.49 -5.91
CA LYS A 180 11.13 2.54 -7.12
C LYS A 180 9.75 3.12 -6.81
N LEU A 181 9.08 2.61 -5.78
CA LEU A 181 7.76 3.09 -5.37
C LEU A 181 7.79 4.56 -4.95
N PHE A 182 8.83 4.98 -4.23
CA PHE A 182 9.04 6.39 -3.88
C PHE A 182 9.17 7.26 -5.13
N ALA A 183 10.03 6.87 -6.08
CA ALA A 183 10.29 7.65 -7.29
C ALA A 183 9.06 7.76 -8.20
N GLU A 184 8.34 6.66 -8.41
CA GLU A 184 7.14 6.62 -9.25
C GLU A 184 6.02 7.52 -8.69
N ASN A 185 5.75 7.42 -7.39
CA ASN A 185 4.70 8.22 -6.76
C ASN A 185 5.14 9.67 -6.51
N GLY A 186 6.41 9.90 -6.21
CA GLY A 186 6.99 11.25 -6.09
C GLY A 186 6.90 12.02 -7.40
N SER A 187 7.21 11.38 -8.53
CA SER A 187 7.05 11.99 -9.86
C SER A 187 5.61 12.38 -10.15
N LYS A 188 4.66 11.46 -9.93
CA LYS A 188 3.22 11.74 -10.10
C LYS A 188 2.74 12.88 -9.20
N LEU A 189 3.16 12.90 -7.94
CA LEU A 189 2.81 13.96 -7.00
C LEU A 189 3.33 15.33 -7.46
N MET A 190 4.57 15.40 -7.95
CA MET A 190 5.13 16.65 -8.49
C MET A 190 4.34 17.17 -9.69
N ILE A 191 3.88 16.28 -10.58
CA ILE A 191 3.04 16.67 -11.73
C ILE A 191 1.71 17.25 -11.24
N LEU A 192 1.04 16.55 -10.32
CA LEU A 192 -0.25 17.01 -9.76
C LEU A 192 -0.14 18.37 -9.04
N ILE A 193 0.96 18.61 -8.33
CA ILE A 193 1.21 19.91 -7.68
C ILE A 193 1.35 21.02 -8.74
N LYS A 194 2.08 20.77 -9.83
CA LYS A 194 2.26 21.75 -10.91
C LYS A 194 0.94 22.05 -11.64
N GLU A 195 0.12 21.03 -11.89
CA GLU A 195 -1.19 21.19 -12.51
C GLU A 195 -2.11 22.07 -11.66
N LYS A 196 -2.25 21.78 -10.36
CA LYS A 196 -3.06 22.60 -9.44
C LYS A 196 -2.58 24.05 -9.36
N GLN A 197 -1.26 24.28 -9.30
CA GLN A 197 -0.71 25.63 -9.31
C GLN A 197 -1.02 26.37 -10.61
N THR A 198 -0.98 25.69 -11.75
CA THR A 198 -1.29 26.28 -13.05
C THR A 198 -2.77 26.66 -13.15
N GLU A 199 -3.68 25.80 -12.70
CA GLU A 199 -5.13 26.08 -12.67
C GLU A 199 -5.47 27.29 -11.79
N GLU A 200 -4.84 27.43 -10.62
CA GLU A 200 -5.03 28.60 -9.74
C GLU A 200 -4.54 29.90 -10.40
N LEU A 201 -3.45 29.85 -11.16
CA LEU A 201 -2.92 31.00 -11.90
C LEU A 201 -3.85 31.39 -13.05
N LEU A 202 -4.42 30.41 -13.76
CA LEU A 202 -5.39 30.65 -14.83
C LEU A 202 -6.67 31.30 -14.28
N LYS A 203 -7.25 30.77 -13.19
CA LYS A 203 -8.42 31.37 -12.54
C LYS A 203 -8.21 32.82 -12.12
N LYS A 204 -7.06 33.13 -11.51
CA LYS A 204 -6.71 34.52 -11.14
C LYS A 204 -6.57 35.42 -12.36
N THR A 205 -6.11 34.89 -13.49
CA THR A 205 -5.95 35.65 -14.74
C THR A 205 -7.31 35.91 -15.38
N GLU A 206 -8.20 34.92 -15.40
CA GLU A 206 -9.58 35.06 -15.88
C GLU A 206 -10.38 36.07 -15.05
N GLU A 207 -10.33 35.97 -13.72
CA GLU A 207 -10.99 36.94 -12.81
C GLU A 207 -10.50 38.36 -13.06
N LYS A 208 -9.19 38.54 -13.22
CA LYS A 208 -8.59 39.85 -13.50
C LYS A 208 -9.01 40.40 -14.88
N THR A 209 -9.16 39.52 -15.87
CA THR A 209 -9.59 39.90 -17.22
C THR A 209 -11.07 40.30 -17.22
N ALA A 210 -11.94 39.50 -16.57
CA ALA A 210 -13.36 39.80 -16.41
C ALA A 210 -13.61 41.10 -15.61
N TYR A 211 -12.80 41.37 -14.58
CA TYR A 211 -12.85 42.63 -13.86
C TYR A 211 -12.49 43.82 -14.75
N ASN A 212 -11.40 43.70 -15.52
CA ASN A 212 -10.98 44.77 -16.42
C ASN A 212 -12.02 45.05 -17.52
N GLU A 213 -12.59 44.02 -18.15
CA GLU A 213 -13.63 44.20 -19.17
C GLU A 213 -14.88 44.91 -18.61
N ASN A 214 -15.35 44.52 -17.41
CA ASN A 214 -16.47 45.21 -16.75
C ASN A 214 -16.12 46.65 -16.34
N PHE A 215 -14.88 46.90 -15.95
CA PHE A 215 -14.43 48.26 -15.63
C PHE A 215 -14.53 49.17 -16.86
N TYR A 216 -14.11 48.73 -18.05
CA TYR A 216 -14.21 49.54 -19.27
C TYR A 216 -15.66 49.83 -19.69
N LEU A 217 -16.60 48.91 -19.42
CA LEU A 217 -18.03 49.11 -19.69
C LEU A 217 -18.72 50.13 -18.77
N LEU A 218 -18.10 50.51 -17.64
CA LEU A 218 -18.62 51.53 -16.72
C LEU A 218 -18.23 52.98 -17.12
N PHE A 219 -17.34 53.14 -18.10
CA PHE A 219 -16.84 54.45 -18.56
C PHE A 219 -17.34 54.84 -19.97
N TRP A 220 -18.31 54.11 -20.52
CA TRP A 220 -19.05 54.42 -21.76
C TRP A 220 -20.55 54.30 -21.49
#